data_AF-A0A483AXA2-F1
#
_entry.id   AF-A0A483AXA2-F1
#
_cell.length_a   1.000
_cell.length_b   1.000
_cell.length_c   1.000
_cell.angle_alpha   90.00
_cell.angle_beta   90.00
_cell.angle_gamma   90.00
#
_symmetry.space_group_name_H-M   'P 1'
#
loop_
_entity.id
_entity.type
_entity.pdbx_description
1 polymer ?
#
loop_
_entity_poly.entity_id
_entity_poly.type
_entity_poly.pdbx_seq_one_letter_code
_entity_poly.pdbx_strand_id
1 'polypeptide(L)'
;MLHKQLMATPRVSYTNSITHTQKEQGAWWQVDLGSKKNINQIIIYNRTDCCVDRLSNYQVSVSNTADFSTHVYRKDFHVTPNPKKIIKLGTQGKQGRYVRVQLLDKNFLSLAEVQVMGVDLLRFSEVDYSSYFNDFDGLSNTPNYPNKEAFAALKADGSITVWGSSSYGGTDAPTDSGYTKIYSTRSAFAVLKADGSITAWGGSNFGGASAPTDSGYTDIYSTSSAFAAFKADGSITAWGNSDNGGTSAPMGKGFTKIYSTFNAFAALKADGSITVWGSGYYGGADAPTDNGYTKIYSTSSAFAALKSDGSITAWGDSNYGGVGAPTDNGYTKIYSTGFSFAALKADGSITVWGYSGYGGANAPTDNGYTKIYPATYAFAALKADGSITAWGDSNSGGIGAPTDKGYTKIYSTRDAFAAVKADGSITVWGDSDSGGIGAPTDNGYIKIYSTAYSFAALKADGSITVWGLHFAGGSGAPTDSGYIEIHSANSVFTAVKADGSIAVWGAELHKRVLK
;
A
#
# COMPACT_ATOMS: atom_id res chain seq x y z
N MET A 1 17.05 -0.07 5.96
CA MET A 1 16.71 1.11 6.80
C MET A 1 15.74 1.99 6.03
N LEU A 2 14.46 2.01 6.41
CA LEU A 2 13.42 2.72 5.66
C LEU A 2 13.25 4.15 6.19
N HIS A 3 13.60 5.17 5.39
CA HIS A 3 13.37 6.57 5.74
C HIS A 3 11.99 7.02 5.21
N LYS A 4 10.95 6.96 6.05
CA LYS A 4 9.67 7.66 5.76
C LYS A 4 9.77 9.11 6.23
N GLN A 5 10.03 10.04 5.31
CA GLN A 5 10.08 11.47 5.59
C GLN A 5 8.65 12.04 5.72
N LEU A 6 8.17 12.15 6.96
CA LEU A 6 6.86 12.74 7.27
C LEU A 6 6.94 14.28 7.28
N MET A 7 6.77 14.91 6.12
CA MET A 7 6.50 16.35 6.05
C MET A 7 5.02 16.62 6.35
N ALA A 8 4.75 17.28 7.47
CA ALA A 8 3.44 17.86 7.79
C ALA A 8 3.52 19.39 7.64
N THR A 9 2.61 19.98 6.88
CA THR A 9 2.65 21.40 6.47
C THR A 9 1.78 22.32 7.33
N PRO A 10 2.36 23.40 7.88
CA PRO A 10 1.65 24.65 8.12
C PRO A 10 1.63 25.50 6.82
N ARG A 11 0.56 26.28 6.63
CA ARG A 11 0.51 27.39 5.65
C ARG A 11 1.52 28.48 6.05
N VAL A 12 2.19 29.25 5.17
CA VAL A 12 2.13 29.34 3.69
C VAL A 12 3.41 29.99 3.11
N SER A 13 3.58 29.91 1.78
CA SER A 13 4.52 30.65 0.90
C SER A 13 5.91 30.05 0.64
N TYR A 14 6.59 30.55 -0.41
CA TYR A 14 7.42 29.74 -1.33
C TYR A 14 8.93 30.05 -1.25
N THR A 15 9.74 29.21 -1.91
CA THR A 15 11.21 29.21 -2.04
C THR A 15 12.02 28.84 -0.79
N ASN A 16 12.84 27.79 -0.90
CA ASN A 16 13.91 27.35 0.02
C ASN A 16 13.66 27.55 1.54
N SER A 17 12.44 27.25 1.99
CA SER A 17 11.97 27.70 3.30
C SER A 17 12.63 26.98 4.48
N ILE A 18 13.38 27.72 5.28
CA ILE A 18 13.59 27.38 6.69
C ILE A 18 12.62 28.20 7.53
N THR A 19 11.70 27.53 8.21
CA THR A 19 10.62 28.20 8.95
C THR A 19 11.05 28.70 10.33
N HIS A 20 10.34 29.70 10.83
CA HIS A 20 10.43 30.17 12.21
C HIS A 20 9.07 30.64 12.72
N THR A 21 8.86 30.60 14.04
CA THR A 21 7.66 31.16 14.69
C THR A 21 7.73 32.68 14.77
N GLN A 22 6.71 33.31 15.35
CA GLN A 22 6.85 34.68 15.88
C GLN A 22 7.72 34.71 17.16
N LYS A 23 8.09 35.91 17.63
CA LYS A 23 8.84 36.09 18.90
C LYS A 23 7.90 36.07 20.11
N GLU A 24 7.61 34.87 20.60
CA GLU A 24 6.63 34.61 21.65
C GLU A 24 7.22 33.78 22.80
N GLN A 25 6.64 33.90 24.00
CA GLN A 25 7.09 33.16 25.17
C GLN A 25 6.66 31.70 25.03
N GLY A 26 7.62 30.78 25.04
CA GLY A 26 7.33 29.36 24.89
C GLY A 26 6.90 28.96 23.48
N ALA A 27 7.43 29.63 22.45
CA ALA A 27 7.21 29.28 21.03
C ALA A 27 7.48 27.79 20.77
N TRP A 28 6.65 27.13 19.96
CA TRP A 28 6.70 25.67 19.79
C TRP A 28 6.50 25.18 18.36
N TRP A 29 7.04 23.99 18.11
CA TRP A 29 6.78 23.16 16.95
C TRP A 29 6.26 21.81 17.43
N GLN A 30 5.30 21.22 16.72
CA GLN A 30 4.67 19.95 17.08
C GLN A 30 4.38 19.12 15.82
N VAL A 31 4.51 17.80 15.93
CA VAL A 31 4.03 16.83 14.94
C VAL A 31 3.01 15.88 15.57
N ASP A 32 1.98 15.54 14.81
CA ASP A 32 1.10 14.40 15.05
C ASP A 32 1.59 13.23 14.19
N LEU A 33 1.86 12.08 14.81
CA LEU A 33 2.33 10.85 14.13
C LEU A 33 1.16 10.02 13.56
N GLY A 34 -0.06 10.56 13.57
CA GLY A 34 -1.31 9.93 13.10
C GLY A 34 -1.89 8.92 14.09
N SER A 35 -1.04 8.04 14.63
CA SER A 35 -1.38 7.09 15.69
C SER A 35 -0.26 6.97 16.72
N LYS A 36 -0.51 6.27 17.84
CA LYS A 36 0.51 6.04 18.87
C LYS A 36 1.66 5.19 18.29
N LYS A 37 2.87 5.73 18.25
CA LYS A 37 4.09 5.00 17.86
C LYS A 37 4.92 4.68 19.10
N ASN A 38 5.77 3.66 19.04
CA ASN A 38 6.84 3.49 20.01
C ASN A 38 8.09 4.23 19.52
N ILE A 39 8.33 5.42 20.07
CA ILE A 39 9.41 6.33 19.66
C ILE A 39 10.71 5.91 20.35
N ASN A 40 11.74 5.56 19.57
CA ASN A 40 13.04 5.13 20.10
C ASN A 40 14.08 6.27 20.10
N GLN A 41 13.97 7.22 19.17
CA GLN A 41 14.93 8.31 19.00
C GLN A 41 14.25 9.55 18.39
N ILE A 42 14.65 10.73 18.85
CA ILE A 42 14.32 12.02 18.24
C ILE A 42 15.65 12.69 17.84
N ILE A 43 15.74 13.22 16.63
CA ILE A 43 16.87 14.04 16.18
C ILE A 43 16.36 15.43 15.82
N ILE A 44 16.97 16.46 16.39
CA ILE A 44 16.65 17.86 16.11
C ILE A 44 17.87 18.48 15.42
N TYR A 45 17.69 18.93 14.18
CA TYR A 45 18.69 19.68 13.42
C TYR A 45 18.39 21.17 13.59
N ASN A 46 19.38 21.90 14.08
CA ASN A 46 19.35 23.36 14.15
C ASN A 46 19.74 23.95 12.79
N ARG A 47 19.54 25.25 12.62
CA ARG A 47 20.12 25.98 11.49
C ARG A 47 21.65 26.05 11.64
N THR A 48 22.35 26.19 10.54
CA THR A 48 23.82 26.34 10.47
C THR A 48 24.29 27.55 9.65
N ASP A 49 23.37 28.26 9.02
CA ASP A 49 23.60 29.42 8.15
C ASP A 49 23.64 30.74 8.95
N CYS A 50 22.62 30.98 9.79
CA CYS A 50 22.61 32.04 10.80
C CYS A 50 21.53 31.80 11.86
N CYS A 51 21.50 32.63 12.91
CA CYS A 51 20.53 32.60 14.02
C CYS A 51 20.54 31.31 14.86
N VAL A 52 21.68 30.60 14.96
CA VAL A 52 21.79 29.28 15.61
C VAL A 52 21.34 29.30 17.08
N ASP A 53 21.60 30.38 17.81
CA ASP A 53 21.33 30.52 19.24
C ASP A 53 19.84 30.64 19.60
N ARG A 54 18.95 30.72 18.59
CA ARG A 54 17.49 30.66 18.77
C ARG A 54 17.01 29.33 19.36
N LEU A 55 17.81 28.27 19.23
CA LEU A 55 17.53 26.94 19.78
C LEU A 55 18.48 26.59 20.95
N SER A 56 18.81 27.57 21.79
CA SER A 56 19.70 27.40 22.94
C SER A 56 19.00 26.87 24.20
N ASN A 57 17.69 27.13 24.38
CA ASN A 57 16.98 26.92 25.63
C ASN A 57 15.56 26.36 25.39
N TYR A 58 15.43 25.03 25.34
CA TYR A 58 14.22 24.37 24.86
C TYR A 58 13.92 23.04 25.57
N GLN A 59 12.64 22.69 25.61
CA GLN A 59 12.10 21.41 26.05
C GLN A 59 11.76 20.54 24.84
N VAL A 60 11.94 19.22 25.01
CA VAL A 60 11.41 18.20 24.09
C VAL A 60 10.50 17.27 24.89
N SER A 61 9.29 17.06 24.37
CA SER A 61 8.26 16.25 25.03
C SER A 61 7.58 15.29 24.06
N VAL A 62 7.06 14.20 24.62
CA VAL A 62 6.24 13.19 23.95
C VAL A 62 4.93 13.03 24.72
N SER A 63 3.81 13.07 24.03
CA SER A 63 2.47 12.92 24.62
C SER A 63 1.56 11.99 23.81
N ASN A 64 0.49 11.53 24.46
CA ASN A 64 -0.66 10.89 23.82
C ASN A 64 -1.77 11.90 23.48
N THR A 65 -1.72 13.13 24.02
CA THR A 65 -2.74 14.17 23.82
C THR A 65 -2.16 15.41 23.13
N ALA A 66 -2.93 16.03 22.23
CA ALA A 66 -2.44 17.12 21.37
C ALA A 66 -2.12 18.43 22.13
N ASP A 67 -2.74 18.61 23.30
CA ASP A 67 -2.55 19.72 24.22
C ASP A 67 -1.23 19.64 25.03
N PHE A 68 -0.73 18.42 25.25
CA PHE A 68 0.34 18.06 26.18
C PHE A 68 -0.03 18.25 27.67
N SER A 69 -1.31 18.08 28.04
CA SER A 69 -1.71 17.97 29.46
C SER A 69 -1.04 16.79 30.16
N THR A 70 -0.84 15.68 29.44
CA THR A 70 -0.04 14.53 29.89
C THR A 70 1.30 14.45 29.16
N HIS A 71 2.30 13.81 29.78
CA HIS A 71 3.65 13.65 29.23
C HIS A 71 4.19 12.24 29.49
N VAL A 72 4.55 11.51 28.42
CA VAL A 72 5.23 10.20 28.49
C VAL A 72 6.75 10.35 28.48
N TYR A 73 7.23 11.45 27.91
CA TYR A 73 8.60 11.94 28.03
C TYR A 73 8.59 13.47 28.10
N ARG A 74 9.49 14.04 28.89
CA ARG A 74 9.79 15.47 28.96
C ARG A 74 11.27 15.62 29.32
N LYS A 75 12.02 16.45 28.59
CA LYS A 75 13.39 16.83 28.99
C LYS A 75 13.76 18.21 28.46
N ASP A 76 14.46 18.97 29.30
CA ASP A 76 14.96 20.31 28.99
C ASP A 76 16.43 20.27 28.51
N PHE A 77 16.78 21.23 27.66
CA PHE A 77 18.07 21.37 27.01
C PHE A 77 18.46 22.85 26.97
N HIS A 78 19.54 23.19 27.67
CA HIS A 78 20.11 24.54 27.73
C HIS A 78 21.42 24.63 26.92
N VAL A 79 21.46 23.97 25.76
CA VAL A 79 22.62 23.95 24.84
C VAL A 79 22.15 23.96 23.39
N THR A 80 22.70 24.90 22.61
CA THR A 80 22.47 25.02 21.16
C THR A 80 22.92 23.75 20.43
N PRO A 81 22.05 23.06 19.66
CA PRO A 81 22.48 21.95 18.81
C PRO A 81 23.33 22.48 17.65
N ASN A 82 24.47 21.84 17.40
CA ASN A 82 25.35 22.17 16.27
C ASN A 82 25.99 20.90 15.68
N PRO A 83 25.62 20.47 14.46
CA PRO A 83 24.41 20.87 13.73
C PRO A 83 23.13 20.27 14.34
N LYS A 84 23.25 19.23 15.20
CA LYS A 84 22.08 18.46 15.67
C LYS A 84 22.20 17.89 17.08
N LYS A 85 21.04 17.64 17.70
CA LYS A 85 20.88 16.92 18.97
C LYS A 85 20.21 15.59 18.72
N ILE A 86 20.83 14.49 19.17
CA ILE A 86 20.20 13.16 19.20
C ILE A 86 19.70 12.89 20.62
N ILE A 87 18.44 12.49 20.73
CA ILE A 87 17.76 12.15 21.98
C ILE A 87 17.31 10.69 21.87
N LYS A 88 17.99 9.78 22.57
CA LYS A 88 17.62 8.36 22.67
C LYS A 88 16.63 8.17 23.82
N LEU A 89 15.53 7.46 23.58
CA LEU A 89 14.43 7.30 24.54
C LEU A 89 14.46 5.97 25.32
N GLY A 90 15.51 5.16 25.12
CA GLY A 90 15.72 3.86 25.74
C GLY A 90 15.55 2.70 24.75
N THR A 91 16.01 1.51 25.10
CA THR A 91 15.91 0.30 24.26
C THR A 91 14.46 -0.13 24.01
N GLN A 92 13.58 0.09 25.00
CA GLN A 92 12.13 -0.15 24.90
C GLN A 92 11.37 1.03 24.25
N GLY A 93 12.02 2.17 24.00
CA GLY A 93 11.38 3.39 23.50
C GLY A 93 10.41 4.05 24.49
N LYS A 94 9.58 4.96 23.96
CA LYS A 94 8.46 5.62 24.65
C LYS A 94 7.24 5.71 23.71
N GLN A 95 6.10 5.22 24.18
CA GLN A 95 4.84 5.31 23.46
C GLN A 95 4.32 6.75 23.40
N GLY A 96 3.95 7.24 22.21
CA GLY A 96 3.31 8.54 22.06
C GLY A 96 2.78 8.78 20.65
N ARG A 97 1.82 9.70 20.52
CA ARG A 97 1.28 10.16 19.24
C ARG A 97 1.82 11.53 18.84
N TYR A 98 2.17 12.38 19.81
CA TYR A 98 2.63 13.74 19.57
C TYR A 98 4.05 13.92 20.08
N VAL A 99 4.86 14.67 19.31
CA VAL A 99 6.17 15.17 19.73
C VAL A 99 6.17 16.68 19.61
N ARG A 100 6.63 17.39 20.65
CA ARG A 100 6.75 18.86 20.67
C ARG A 100 8.18 19.26 21.01
N VAL A 101 8.66 20.30 20.33
CA VAL A 101 9.88 21.06 20.66
C VAL A 101 9.41 22.47 21.01
N GLN A 102 9.69 22.93 22.24
CA GLN A 102 9.13 24.16 22.78
C GLN A 102 10.22 24.97 23.49
N LEU A 103 10.35 26.27 23.20
CA LEU A 103 11.26 27.15 23.93
C LEU A 103 10.86 27.28 25.40
N LEU A 104 11.82 27.60 26.26
CA LEU A 104 11.56 27.94 27.67
C LEU A 104 11.50 29.48 27.91
N ASP A 105 11.84 30.28 26.90
CA ASP A 105 11.90 31.74 26.93
C ASP A 105 11.14 32.41 25.76
N LYS A 106 11.29 33.74 25.62
CA LYS A 106 10.65 34.56 24.59
C LYS A 106 11.57 34.85 23.42
N ASN A 107 11.65 33.90 22.50
CA ASN A 107 12.42 34.02 21.26
C ASN A 107 11.62 33.56 20.03
N PHE A 108 12.21 33.70 18.85
CA PHE A 108 11.72 33.01 17.65
C PHE A 108 12.23 31.56 17.68
N LEU A 109 11.36 30.55 17.73
CA LEU A 109 11.79 29.18 17.48
C LEU A 109 12.22 29.05 16.02
N SER A 110 13.31 28.35 15.75
CA SER A 110 13.84 28.13 14.39
C SER A 110 14.47 26.74 14.34
N LEU A 111 14.12 25.95 13.32
CA LEU A 111 14.48 24.54 13.18
C LEU A 111 14.83 24.27 11.71
N ALA A 112 15.81 23.41 11.44
CA ALA A 112 16.11 22.96 10.08
C ALA A 112 15.36 21.67 9.74
N GLU A 113 15.38 20.69 10.64
CA GLU A 113 14.66 19.42 10.51
C GLU A 113 14.40 18.80 11.90
N VAL A 114 13.27 18.11 12.08
CA VAL A 114 13.05 17.23 13.23
C VAL A 114 12.68 15.84 12.74
N GLN A 115 13.51 14.85 13.06
CA GLN A 115 13.30 13.45 12.71
C GLN A 115 12.82 12.68 13.94
N VAL A 116 11.61 12.14 13.88
CA VAL A 116 11.05 11.27 14.93
C VAL A 116 11.13 9.81 14.45
N MET A 117 11.91 9.00 15.16
CA MET A 117 12.20 7.60 14.81
C MET A 117 11.51 6.67 15.79
N GLY A 118 10.85 5.64 15.27
CA GLY A 118 10.07 4.70 16.05
C GLY A 118 9.48 3.57 15.21
N VAL A 119 8.72 2.70 15.86
CA VAL A 119 7.95 1.62 15.22
C VAL A 119 6.47 1.73 15.53
N ASP A 120 5.64 1.22 14.64
CA ASP A 120 4.19 1.11 14.87
C ASP A 120 3.91 0.14 16.02
N LEU A 121 3.02 0.53 16.93
CA LEU A 121 2.53 -0.36 17.99
C LEU A 121 1.40 -1.21 17.43
N LEU A 122 1.48 -2.53 17.65
CA LEU A 122 0.65 -3.54 17.00
C LEU A 122 0.72 -3.48 15.47
N ARG A 123 1.87 -3.89 14.93
CA ARG A 123 1.86 -4.49 13.60
C ARG A 123 1.10 -5.82 13.68
N PHE A 124 -0.13 -5.81 13.16
CA PHE A 124 -0.39 -6.77 12.10
C PHE A 124 0.71 -6.57 11.05
N SER A 125 1.49 -7.61 10.78
CA SER A 125 2.51 -7.58 9.74
C SER A 125 1.92 -7.17 8.40
N GLU A 126 2.72 -6.56 7.52
CA GLU A 126 2.39 -6.38 6.09
C GLU A 126 2.39 -7.75 5.40
N VAL A 127 1.28 -8.45 5.61
CA VAL A 127 0.57 -9.24 4.62
C VAL A 127 -0.25 -8.21 3.74
N ASP A 128 -0.33 -8.32 2.38
CA ASP A 128 -1.04 -7.39 1.43
C ASP A 128 -1.84 -7.96 0.16
N TYR A 129 -2.22 -9.25 0.03
CA TYR A 129 -2.77 -9.91 -1.21
C TYR A 129 -4.16 -9.45 -1.66
N SER A 130 -4.92 -8.79 -0.79
CA SER A 130 -6.16 -8.10 -1.21
C SER A 130 -5.88 -6.98 -2.22
N SER A 131 -4.61 -6.70 -2.52
CA SER A 131 -4.10 -6.01 -3.72
C SER A 131 -4.48 -6.65 -5.07
N TYR A 132 -5.16 -7.81 -5.13
CA TYR A 132 -5.89 -8.20 -6.36
C TYR A 132 -6.92 -7.12 -6.77
N PHE A 133 -7.42 -6.29 -5.83
CA PHE A 133 -8.42 -5.23 -6.09
C PHE A 133 -8.26 -3.90 -5.32
N ASN A 134 -7.06 -3.48 -4.89
CA ASN A 134 -6.93 -2.24 -4.07
C ASN A 134 -5.83 -1.26 -4.50
N ASP A 135 -6.27 -0.06 -4.93
CA ASP A 135 -5.64 1.28 -4.88
C ASP A 135 -4.24 1.53 -5.52
N PHE A 136 -3.51 0.49 -5.97
CA PHE A 136 -2.15 0.58 -6.49
C PHE A 136 -1.99 0.15 -7.95
N ASP A 137 -1.98 1.13 -8.86
CA ASP A 137 -1.24 1.12 -10.14
C ASP A 137 -1.45 -0.02 -11.16
N GLY A 138 -2.23 -1.06 -10.87
CA GLY A 138 -2.51 -2.19 -11.76
C GLY A 138 -2.56 -3.55 -11.06
N LEU A 139 -3.40 -4.44 -11.59
CA LEU A 139 -3.85 -5.71 -11.01
C LEU A 139 -2.75 -6.65 -10.48
N SER A 140 -1.53 -6.61 -11.02
CA SER A 140 -0.49 -7.60 -10.71
C SER A 140 0.84 -6.99 -10.23
N ASN A 141 0.76 -5.81 -9.59
CA ASN A 141 1.87 -5.13 -8.91
C ASN A 141 1.81 -5.30 -7.36
N THR A 142 1.82 -6.54 -6.86
CA THR A 142 1.34 -6.91 -5.50
C THR A 142 2.40 -7.28 -4.43
N PRO A 143 2.10 -7.03 -3.13
CA PRO A 143 2.53 -7.80 -1.95
C PRO A 143 1.37 -8.67 -1.36
N ASN A 144 1.54 -9.48 -0.27
CA ASN A 144 0.67 -10.66 0.05
C ASN A 144 0.54 -11.01 1.58
N TYR A 145 -0.55 -11.17 2.40
CA TYR A 145 -2.04 -11.38 2.32
C TYR A 145 -2.39 -12.83 2.77
N PRO A 146 -3.67 -13.30 2.71
CA PRO A 146 -3.97 -14.71 2.90
C PRO A 146 -3.52 -15.44 1.64
N ASN A 147 -4.02 -16.65 1.46
CA ASN A 147 -4.25 -17.17 0.14
C ASN A 147 -5.75 -17.43 -0.06
N LYS A 148 -6.15 -18.34 -0.96
CA LYS A 148 -7.57 -18.56 -1.28
C LYS A 148 -8.40 -19.08 -0.10
N GLU A 149 -7.84 -19.91 0.78
CA GLU A 149 -8.59 -20.61 1.85
C GLU A 149 -7.87 -20.64 3.21
N ALA A 150 -6.74 -19.95 3.36
CA ALA A 150 -5.98 -19.87 4.61
C ALA A 150 -5.39 -18.47 4.84
N PHE A 151 -5.11 -18.15 6.11
CA PHE A 151 -4.48 -16.89 6.54
C PHE A 151 -3.28 -17.17 7.45
N ALA A 152 -2.26 -16.31 7.37
CA ALA A 152 -1.06 -16.35 8.19
C ALA A 152 -0.78 -14.96 8.79
N ALA A 153 -0.40 -14.90 10.06
CA ALA A 153 0.01 -13.67 10.75
C ALA A 153 1.38 -13.82 11.39
N LEU A 154 2.21 -12.78 11.28
CA LEU A 154 3.51 -12.66 11.94
C LEU A 154 3.36 -11.80 13.18
N LYS A 155 3.72 -12.36 14.34
CA LYS A 155 3.64 -11.68 15.65
C LYS A 155 4.85 -10.78 15.89
N ALA A 156 4.74 -9.90 16.89
CA ALA A 156 5.82 -9.01 17.32
C ALA A 156 7.07 -9.72 17.89
N ASP A 157 6.96 -11.00 18.26
CA ASP A 157 8.09 -11.85 18.67
C ASP A 157 8.80 -12.54 17.48
N GLY A 158 8.32 -12.33 16.25
CA GLY A 158 8.87 -12.95 15.05
C GLY A 158 8.32 -14.35 14.74
N SER A 159 7.34 -14.88 15.49
CA SER A 159 6.70 -16.18 15.24
C SER A 159 5.46 -16.07 14.36
N ILE A 160 5.08 -17.17 13.72
CA ILE A 160 3.91 -17.27 12.82
C ILE A 160 2.69 -17.85 13.57
N THR A 161 1.48 -17.59 13.06
CA THR A 161 0.26 -18.35 13.39
C THR A 161 -0.64 -18.39 12.17
N VAL A 162 -1.34 -19.51 11.96
CA VAL A 162 -2.17 -19.80 10.78
C VAL A 162 -3.55 -20.29 11.14
N TRP A 163 -4.48 -20.10 10.20
CA TRP A 163 -5.87 -20.55 10.27
C TRP A 163 -6.38 -20.88 8.85
N GLY A 164 -7.33 -21.80 8.74
CA GLY A 164 -8.04 -22.13 7.50
C GLY A 164 -7.74 -23.53 6.98
N SER A 165 -7.83 -23.70 5.66
CA SER A 165 -7.71 -25.00 4.98
C SER A 165 -6.26 -25.52 4.99
N SER A 166 -6.04 -26.76 5.43
CA SER A 166 -4.69 -27.35 5.58
C SER A 166 -3.96 -27.52 4.24
N SER A 167 -4.68 -27.89 3.17
CA SER A 167 -4.14 -27.95 1.80
C SER A 167 -3.74 -26.59 1.23
N TYR A 168 -4.05 -25.50 1.95
CA TYR A 168 -3.66 -24.13 1.66
C TYR A 168 -2.69 -23.58 2.73
N GLY A 169 -2.14 -24.38 3.64
CA GLY A 169 -1.24 -23.90 4.70
C GLY A 169 -1.93 -23.16 5.85
N GLY A 170 -3.24 -23.39 6.05
CA GLY A 170 -3.97 -22.97 7.26
C GLY A 170 -3.61 -23.78 8.51
N THR A 171 -2.75 -24.78 8.34
CA THR A 171 -2.06 -25.58 9.37
C THR A 171 -0.56 -25.58 9.09
N ASP A 172 0.24 -26.20 9.97
CA ASP A 172 1.64 -26.57 9.69
C ASP A 172 2.60 -25.40 9.38
N ALA A 173 2.33 -24.24 9.99
CA ALA A 173 3.26 -23.11 9.98
C ALA A 173 4.57 -23.42 10.73
N PRO A 174 5.68 -22.73 10.39
CA PRO A 174 6.95 -22.85 11.13
C PRO A 174 6.78 -22.58 12.63
N THR A 175 7.44 -23.40 13.45
CA THR A 175 7.33 -23.40 14.92
C THR A 175 8.36 -22.49 15.61
N ASP A 176 9.30 -21.94 14.85
CA ASP A 176 10.35 -21.04 15.29
C ASP A 176 10.00 -19.55 15.05
N SER A 177 10.97 -18.67 15.25
CA SER A 177 10.76 -17.21 15.23
C SER A 177 11.93 -16.45 14.56
N GLY A 178 11.89 -15.12 14.62
CA GLY A 178 12.82 -14.23 13.91
C GLY A 178 12.42 -13.92 12.45
N TYR A 179 11.20 -14.28 12.04
CA TYR A 179 10.63 -13.89 10.76
C TYR A 179 10.30 -12.39 10.74
N THR A 180 10.33 -11.81 9.54
CA THR A 180 10.21 -10.35 9.33
C THR A 180 9.16 -9.97 8.28
N LYS A 181 8.83 -10.90 7.37
CA LYS A 181 7.82 -10.75 6.32
C LYS A 181 7.13 -12.10 6.06
N ILE A 182 5.87 -12.06 5.63
CA ILE A 182 5.12 -13.19 5.06
C ILE A 182 4.85 -12.87 3.59
N TYR A 183 4.75 -13.92 2.77
CA TYR A 183 4.35 -13.90 1.38
C TYR A 183 3.43 -15.10 1.11
N SER A 184 2.61 -15.06 0.06
CA SER A 184 1.71 -16.15 -0.32
C SER A 184 1.54 -16.29 -1.82
N THR A 185 1.18 -17.50 -2.26
CA THR A 185 0.58 -17.77 -3.59
C THR A 185 -0.91 -18.06 -3.40
N ARG A 186 -1.60 -18.67 -4.39
CA ARG A 186 -3.02 -19.05 -4.25
C ARG A 186 -3.27 -20.14 -3.19
N SER A 187 -2.26 -20.95 -2.83
CA SER A 187 -2.42 -22.07 -1.88
C SER A 187 -1.19 -22.38 -1.00
N ALA A 188 -0.22 -21.48 -0.92
CA ALA A 188 0.95 -21.66 -0.08
C ALA A 188 1.39 -20.34 0.59
N PHE A 189 2.30 -20.45 1.55
CA PHE A 189 2.97 -19.32 2.19
C PHE A 189 4.49 -19.49 2.17
N ALA A 190 5.19 -18.37 2.20
CA ALA A 190 6.63 -18.29 2.44
C ALA A 190 6.93 -17.17 3.44
N VAL A 191 7.95 -17.35 4.28
CA VAL A 191 8.39 -16.38 5.30
C VAL A 191 9.88 -16.12 5.22
N LEU A 192 10.27 -14.87 5.50
CA LEU A 192 11.64 -14.38 5.35
C LEU A 192 12.18 -13.86 6.70
N LYS A 193 13.36 -14.34 7.12
CA LYS A 193 14.07 -13.86 8.32
C LYS A 193 15.01 -12.69 8.02
N ALA A 194 15.51 -12.05 9.08
CA ALA A 194 16.41 -10.89 8.98
C ALA A 194 17.79 -11.20 8.35
N ASP A 195 18.21 -12.47 8.34
CA ASP A 195 19.41 -12.96 7.63
C ASP A 195 19.12 -13.32 6.16
N GLY A 196 17.87 -13.20 5.73
CA GLY A 196 17.41 -13.55 4.39
C GLY A 196 17.25 -15.05 4.16
N SER A 197 17.16 -15.89 5.21
CA SER A 197 16.72 -17.29 5.08
C SER A 197 15.19 -17.38 4.89
N ILE A 198 14.75 -18.40 4.15
CA ILE A 198 13.35 -18.59 3.74
C ILE A 198 12.79 -19.91 4.30
N THR A 199 11.50 -19.93 4.63
CA THR A 199 10.75 -21.17 4.93
C THR A 199 9.39 -21.09 4.24
N ALA A 200 8.89 -22.20 3.68
CA ALA A 200 7.59 -22.25 2.99
C ALA A 200 6.77 -23.47 3.41
N TRP A 201 5.44 -23.34 3.37
CA TRP A 201 4.48 -24.39 3.74
C TRP A 201 3.15 -24.25 2.99
N GLY A 202 2.27 -25.25 3.11
CA GLY A 202 1.00 -25.35 2.38
C GLY A 202 1.11 -26.20 1.12
N GLY A 203 0.36 -25.87 0.07
CA GLY A 203 0.30 -26.65 -1.17
C GLY A 203 1.67 -26.73 -1.86
N SER A 204 2.26 -27.92 -1.93
CA SER A 204 3.56 -28.17 -2.58
C SER A 204 3.60 -27.68 -4.04
N ASN A 205 2.58 -28.03 -4.82
CA ASN A 205 2.36 -27.59 -6.21
C ASN A 205 2.07 -26.09 -6.35
N PHE A 206 2.06 -25.33 -5.25
CA PHE A 206 1.87 -23.89 -5.19
C PHE A 206 3.06 -23.15 -4.53
N GLY A 207 4.21 -23.82 -4.36
CA GLY A 207 5.40 -23.24 -3.73
C GLY A 207 5.50 -23.48 -2.21
N GLY A 208 4.60 -24.25 -1.61
CA GLY A 208 4.61 -24.63 -0.19
C GLY A 208 5.63 -25.70 0.18
N ALA A 209 6.56 -26.02 -0.72
CA ALA A 209 7.68 -26.94 -0.54
C ALA A 209 8.86 -26.48 -1.41
N SER A 210 10.06 -26.99 -1.14
CA SER A 210 11.27 -26.72 -1.93
C SER A 210 11.70 -25.25 -2.02
N ALA A 211 11.46 -24.47 -0.96
CA ALA A 211 12.08 -23.16 -0.78
C ALA A 211 13.63 -23.28 -0.73
N PRO A 212 14.37 -22.23 -1.15
CA PRO A 212 15.83 -22.24 -1.11
C PRO A 212 16.36 -22.42 0.33
N THR A 213 17.43 -23.21 0.46
CA THR A 213 18.05 -23.58 1.75
C THR A 213 19.18 -22.65 2.19
N ASP A 214 19.57 -21.69 1.35
CA ASP A 214 20.56 -20.67 1.63
C ASP A 214 19.90 -19.32 1.98
N SER A 215 20.73 -18.32 2.31
CA SER A 215 20.28 -17.05 2.89
C SER A 215 20.75 -15.82 2.10
N GLY A 216 20.50 -14.62 2.62
CA GLY A 216 20.79 -13.34 1.94
C GLY A 216 19.73 -12.84 0.96
N TYR A 217 18.56 -13.49 0.89
CA TYR A 217 17.40 -12.97 0.17
C TYR A 217 16.82 -11.73 0.87
N THR A 218 16.43 -10.71 0.12
CA THR A 218 15.87 -9.46 0.67
C THR A 218 14.35 -9.39 0.55
N ASP A 219 13.81 -9.95 -0.53
CA ASP A 219 12.39 -9.93 -0.86
C ASP A 219 11.98 -11.16 -1.69
N ILE A 220 10.68 -11.49 -1.64
CA ILE A 220 10.04 -12.58 -2.38
C ILE A 220 8.86 -12.01 -3.19
N TYR A 221 8.65 -12.53 -4.39
CA TYR A 221 7.52 -12.24 -5.29
C TYR A 221 6.78 -13.53 -5.61
N SER A 222 5.55 -13.41 -6.09
CA SER A 222 4.67 -14.57 -6.33
C SER A 222 3.95 -14.48 -7.68
N THR A 223 3.65 -15.63 -8.26
CA THR A 223 2.54 -15.82 -9.21
C THR A 223 1.39 -16.55 -8.50
N SER A 224 0.42 -17.09 -9.26
CA SER A 224 -0.65 -17.93 -8.71
C SER A 224 -0.16 -19.14 -7.91
N SER A 225 1.05 -19.66 -8.20
CA SER A 225 1.50 -20.98 -7.73
C SER A 225 3.02 -21.18 -7.72
N ALA A 226 3.79 -20.10 -7.90
CA ALA A 226 5.24 -20.10 -7.75
C ALA A 226 5.72 -18.85 -6.99
N PHE A 227 6.91 -18.96 -6.40
CA PHE A 227 7.62 -17.86 -5.75
C PHE A 227 8.93 -17.58 -6.50
N ALA A 228 9.39 -16.32 -6.44
CA ALA A 228 10.71 -15.89 -6.86
C ALA A 228 11.31 -14.94 -5.82
N ALA A 229 12.40 -15.34 -5.17
CA ALA A 229 13.15 -14.51 -4.23
C ALA A 229 14.40 -13.93 -4.89
N PHE A 230 14.83 -12.75 -4.45
CA PHE A 230 16.08 -12.15 -4.90
C PHE A 230 16.96 -11.64 -3.75
N LYS A 231 18.27 -11.57 -4.01
CA LYS A 231 19.30 -11.19 -3.04
C LYS A 231 19.76 -9.75 -3.24
N ALA A 232 20.48 -9.22 -2.25
CA ALA A 232 21.02 -7.85 -2.28
C ALA A 232 21.99 -7.56 -3.45
N ASP A 233 22.51 -8.58 -4.14
CA ASP A 233 23.34 -8.45 -5.35
C ASP A 233 22.53 -8.55 -6.67
N GLY A 234 21.20 -8.68 -6.57
CA GLY A 234 20.31 -8.82 -7.72
C GLY A 234 20.34 -10.19 -8.39
N SER A 235 20.79 -11.25 -7.70
CA SER A 235 20.58 -12.65 -8.12
C SER A 235 19.20 -13.16 -7.70
N ILE A 236 18.58 -14.03 -8.51
CA ILE A 236 17.19 -14.52 -8.35
C ILE A 236 17.18 -16.05 -8.16
N THR A 237 16.22 -16.56 -7.39
CA THR A 237 15.92 -17.99 -7.25
C THR A 237 14.41 -18.19 -7.18
N ALA A 238 13.86 -19.15 -7.94
CA ALA A 238 12.42 -19.44 -7.98
C ALA A 238 12.13 -20.89 -7.59
N TRP A 239 10.93 -21.14 -7.07
CA TRP A 239 10.41 -22.46 -6.70
C TRP A 239 8.87 -22.52 -6.77
N GLY A 240 8.31 -23.72 -6.77
CA GLY A 240 6.87 -23.97 -6.92
C GLY A 240 6.53 -24.57 -8.29
N ASN A 241 5.37 -24.22 -8.84
CA ASN A 241 4.92 -24.76 -10.14
C ASN A 241 5.82 -24.29 -11.30
N SER A 242 6.37 -25.24 -12.07
CA SER A 242 7.27 -24.97 -13.21
C SER A 242 6.68 -24.02 -14.23
N ASP A 243 5.45 -24.34 -14.66
CA ASP A 243 4.76 -23.73 -15.79
C ASP A 243 4.37 -22.28 -15.47
N ASN A 244 4.20 -21.99 -14.18
CA ASN A 244 3.83 -20.68 -13.64
C ASN A 244 5.03 -19.91 -13.05
N GLY A 245 6.26 -20.26 -13.45
CA GLY A 245 7.49 -19.50 -13.15
C GLY A 245 8.34 -20.00 -11.98
N GLY A 246 8.01 -21.15 -11.39
CA GLY A 246 8.74 -21.79 -10.27
C GLY A 246 10.04 -22.49 -10.68
N THR A 247 10.41 -22.43 -11.95
CA THR A 247 11.68 -22.92 -12.51
C THR A 247 12.21 -21.92 -13.54
N SER A 248 13.48 -22.06 -13.94
CA SER A 248 14.09 -21.27 -15.02
C SER A 248 14.17 -19.75 -14.76
N ALA A 249 14.31 -19.34 -13.49
CA ALA A 249 14.65 -17.96 -13.15
C ALA A 249 15.96 -17.52 -13.83
N PRO A 250 16.09 -16.25 -14.26
CA PRO A 250 17.19 -15.81 -15.09
C PRO A 250 18.52 -15.78 -14.33
N MET A 251 19.54 -16.43 -14.91
CA MET A 251 20.89 -16.42 -14.38
C MET A 251 21.52 -15.02 -14.47
N GLY A 252 22.12 -14.54 -13.38
CA GLY A 252 22.85 -13.29 -13.36
C GLY A 252 22.80 -12.57 -12.02
N LYS A 253 23.08 -11.27 -12.07
CA LYS A 253 23.10 -10.30 -10.96
C LYS A 253 22.60 -8.95 -11.46
N GLY A 254 22.34 -8.02 -10.54
CA GLY A 254 21.94 -6.64 -10.88
C GLY A 254 20.47 -6.45 -11.28
N PHE A 255 19.61 -7.46 -11.11
CA PHE A 255 18.17 -7.24 -11.12
C PHE A 255 17.78 -6.41 -9.88
N THR A 256 16.93 -5.40 -10.08
CA THR A 256 16.55 -4.41 -9.06
C THR A 256 15.13 -4.60 -8.55
N LYS A 257 14.26 -5.21 -9.37
CA LYS A 257 12.87 -5.53 -9.02
C LYS A 257 12.32 -6.66 -9.90
N ILE A 258 11.44 -7.48 -9.33
CA ILE A 258 10.60 -8.45 -10.06
C ILE A 258 9.16 -7.92 -10.07
N TYR A 259 8.44 -8.29 -11.12
CA TYR A 259 7.03 -8.01 -11.39
C TYR A 259 6.36 -9.32 -11.85
N SER A 260 5.05 -9.44 -11.70
CA SER A 260 4.32 -10.68 -12.02
C SER A 260 3.10 -10.43 -12.92
N THR A 261 2.67 -11.47 -13.62
CA THR A 261 1.27 -11.70 -14.03
C THR A 261 0.73 -12.89 -13.23
N PHE A 262 -0.43 -13.46 -13.60
CA PHE A 262 -0.97 -14.61 -12.89
C PHE A 262 -0.06 -15.85 -12.95
N ASN A 263 0.72 -16.04 -14.02
CA ASN A 263 1.54 -17.25 -14.26
C ASN A 263 2.95 -16.96 -14.84
N ALA A 264 3.43 -15.72 -14.83
CA ALA A 264 4.76 -15.37 -15.32
C ALA A 264 5.40 -14.23 -14.51
N PHE A 265 6.72 -14.11 -14.63
CA PHE A 265 7.53 -13.08 -13.98
C PHE A 265 8.31 -12.25 -15.00
N ALA A 266 8.55 -10.98 -14.67
CA ALA A 266 9.44 -10.07 -15.37
C ALA A 266 10.40 -9.40 -14.37
N ALA A 267 11.71 -9.54 -14.56
CA ALA A 267 12.73 -8.89 -13.77
C ALA A 267 13.36 -7.70 -14.53
N LEU A 268 13.49 -6.58 -13.84
CA LEU A 268 14.04 -5.31 -14.33
C LEU A 268 15.45 -5.10 -13.77
N LYS A 269 16.38 -4.56 -14.56
CA LYS A 269 17.73 -4.17 -14.12
C LYS A 269 17.89 -2.65 -14.03
N ALA A 270 19.01 -2.19 -13.45
CA ALA A 270 19.31 -0.77 -13.26
C ALA A 270 19.54 0.02 -14.57
N ASP A 271 19.86 -0.66 -15.68
CA ASP A 271 19.94 -0.07 -17.03
C ASP A 271 18.56 -0.03 -17.74
N GLY A 272 17.52 -0.51 -17.07
CA GLY A 272 16.19 -0.65 -17.62
C GLY A 272 16.02 -1.78 -18.62
N SER A 273 16.94 -2.74 -18.70
CA SER A 273 16.74 -4.00 -19.43
C SER A 273 15.80 -4.94 -18.66
N ILE A 274 15.05 -5.76 -19.41
CA ILE A 274 14.02 -6.68 -18.87
C ILE A 274 14.38 -8.13 -19.19
N THR A 275 14.00 -9.07 -18.33
CA THR A 275 14.10 -10.52 -18.59
C THR A 275 12.90 -11.25 -17.98
N VAL A 276 12.30 -12.19 -18.72
CA VAL A 276 11.04 -12.85 -18.34
C VAL A 276 11.18 -14.37 -18.24
N TRP A 277 10.31 -15.00 -17.46
CA TRP A 277 10.17 -16.46 -17.38
C TRP A 277 8.80 -16.88 -16.84
N GLY A 278 8.49 -18.18 -16.89
CA GLY A 278 7.17 -18.75 -16.61
C GLY A 278 6.36 -18.93 -17.89
N SER A 279 5.03 -18.86 -17.79
CA SER A 279 4.16 -19.17 -18.93
C SER A 279 4.24 -18.09 -20.01
N GLY A 280 4.72 -18.45 -21.21
CA GLY A 280 4.86 -17.51 -22.33
C GLY A 280 3.56 -16.78 -22.70
N TYR A 281 2.43 -17.51 -22.65
CA TYR A 281 1.08 -16.94 -22.87
C TYR A 281 0.72 -15.82 -21.87
N TYR A 282 1.28 -15.87 -20.65
CA TYR A 282 1.07 -14.86 -19.60
C TYR A 282 2.21 -13.81 -19.58
N GLY A 283 2.99 -13.67 -20.65
CA GLY A 283 4.11 -12.72 -20.74
C GLY A 283 5.45 -13.25 -20.22
N GLY A 284 5.57 -14.56 -19.99
CA GLY A 284 6.82 -15.25 -19.61
C GLY A 284 7.80 -15.47 -20.79
N ALA A 285 7.50 -14.91 -21.95
CA ALA A 285 8.29 -14.91 -23.19
C ALA A 285 8.18 -13.53 -23.85
N ASP A 286 8.95 -13.30 -24.93
CA ASP A 286 8.82 -12.14 -25.82
C ASP A 286 8.91 -10.76 -25.13
N ALA A 287 9.78 -10.65 -24.12
CA ALA A 287 10.13 -9.38 -23.50
C ALA A 287 10.77 -8.39 -24.50
N PRO A 288 10.61 -7.07 -24.27
CA PRO A 288 11.29 -6.06 -25.08
C PRO A 288 12.81 -6.23 -25.02
N THR A 289 13.45 -6.08 -26.19
CA THR A 289 14.89 -6.31 -26.39
C THR A 289 15.75 -5.06 -26.16
N ASP A 290 15.13 -3.93 -25.83
CA ASP A 290 15.76 -2.65 -25.57
C ASP A 290 15.65 -2.22 -24.10
N ASN A 291 16.30 -1.09 -23.78
CA ASN A 291 16.63 -0.67 -22.42
C ASN A 291 15.95 0.66 -22.05
N GLY A 292 16.19 1.14 -20.82
CA GLY A 292 15.68 2.42 -20.32
C GLY A 292 14.27 2.37 -19.71
N TYR A 293 13.69 1.17 -19.55
CA TYR A 293 12.45 1.00 -18.80
C TYR A 293 12.67 1.30 -17.31
N THR A 294 11.73 2.03 -16.72
CA THR A 294 11.81 2.52 -15.32
C THR A 294 10.87 1.75 -14.39
N LYS A 295 9.79 1.19 -14.94
CA LYS A 295 8.76 0.46 -14.19
C LYS A 295 7.98 -0.45 -15.14
N ILE A 296 7.59 -1.62 -14.64
CA ILE A 296 6.66 -2.54 -15.30
C ILE A 296 5.30 -2.50 -14.58
N TYR A 297 4.25 -2.78 -15.34
CA TYR A 297 2.85 -2.86 -14.95
C TYR A 297 2.25 -4.12 -15.59
N SER A 298 1.15 -4.65 -15.06
CA SER A 298 0.60 -5.91 -15.54
C SER A 298 -0.92 -6.04 -15.33
N THR A 299 -1.56 -6.76 -16.25
CA THR A 299 -2.91 -7.33 -16.13
C THR A 299 -2.79 -8.80 -15.71
N SER A 300 -3.86 -9.59 -15.77
CA SER A 300 -3.80 -11.03 -15.43
C SER A 300 -2.80 -11.82 -16.28
N SER A 301 -2.59 -11.44 -17.55
CA SER A 301 -1.88 -12.25 -18.55
C SER A 301 -0.94 -11.46 -19.47
N ALA A 302 -0.72 -10.16 -19.21
CA ALA A 302 0.17 -9.33 -20.00
C ALA A 302 0.91 -8.29 -19.14
N PHE A 303 2.04 -7.82 -19.67
CA PHE A 303 2.86 -6.76 -19.08
C PHE A 303 2.87 -5.52 -19.97
N ALA A 304 3.12 -4.36 -19.36
CA ALA A 304 3.44 -3.11 -20.02
C ALA A 304 4.58 -2.40 -19.26
N ALA A 305 5.66 -2.03 -19.96
CA ALA A 305 6.80 -1.33 -19.38
C ALA A 305 6.86 0.13 -19.85
N LEU A 306 7.27 1.03 -18.95
CA LEU A 306 7.26 2.49 -19.12
C LEU A 306 8.68 3.06 -18.99
N LYS A 307 9.12 3.84 -19.98
CA LYS A 307 10.42 4.55 -19.97
C LYS A 307 10.30 5.97 -19.38
N SER A 308 11.44 6.62 -19.13
CA SER A 308 11.51 7.96 -18.55
C SER A 308 11.04 9.09 -19.46
N ASP A 309 11.01 8.87 -20.78
CA ASP A 309 10.36 9.78 -21.77
C ASP A 309 8.84 9.56 -21.85
N GLY A 310 8.31 8.57 -21.12
CA GLY A 310 6.92 8.18 -21.14
C GLY A 310 6.50 7.34 -22.34
N SER A 311 7.44 6.75 -23.09
CA SER A 311 7.12 5.71 -24.09
C SER A 311 6.80 4.36 -23.42
N ILE A 312 5.94 3.57 -24.07
CA ILE A 312 5.37 2.32 -23.52
C ILE A 312 5.65 1.15 -24.48
N THR A 313 5.84 -0.05 -23.92
CA THR A 313 5.87 -1.30 -24.70
C THR A 313 5.18 -2.41 -23.91
N ALA A 314 4.35 -3.23 -24.57
CA ALA A 314 3.58 -4.29 -23.94
C ALA A 314 3.83 -5.66 -24.62
N TRP A 315 3.65 -6.74 -23.86
CA TRP A 315 3.82 -8.12 -24.32
C TRP A 315 2.99 -9.11 -23.45
N GLY A 316 2.80 -10.33 -23.92
CA GLY A 316 1.89 -11.34 -23.32
C GLY A 316 0.59 -11.51 -24.11
N ASP A 317 -0.48 -12.00 -23.48
CA ASP A 317 -1.75 -12.26 -24.17
C ASP A 317 -2.34 -10.96 -24.75
N SER A 318 -2.60 -10.97 -26.07
CA SER A 318 -3.20 -9.86 -26.80
C SER A 318 -4.58 -9.47 -26.27
N ASN A 319 -5.35 -10.44 -25.76
CA ASN A 319 -6.66 -10.22 -25.16
C ASN A 319 -6.58 -9.51 -23.80
N TYR A 320 -5.40 -9.48 -23.17
CA TYR A 320 -5.18 -8.85 -21.86
C TYR A 320 -4.29 -7.59 -21.97
N GLY A 321 -4.12 -7.04 -23.17
CA GLY A 321 -3.33 -5.84 -23.41
C GLY A 321 -1.84 -6.07 -23.70
N GLY A 322 -1.44 -7.30 -24.01
CA GLY A 322 -0.08 -7.63 -24.46
C GLY A 322 0.26 -7.12 -25.86
N VAL A 323 -0.70 -6.51 -26.56
CA VAL A 323 -0.50 -5.79 -27.84
C VAL A 323 -1.33 -4.50 -27.83
N GLY A 324 -1.02 -3.56 -28.73
CA GLY A 324 -1.81 -2.33 -28.92
C GLY A 324 -1.48 -1.19 -27.95
N ALA A 325 -0.35 -1.26 -27.24
CA ALA A 325 0.18 -0.13 -26.47
C ALA A 325 0.38 1.12 -27.36
N PRO A 326 0.23 2.34 -26.81
CA PRO A 326 0.38 3.58 -27.58
C PRO A 326 1.80 3.76 -28.13
N THR A 327 1.89 4.33 -29.33
CA THR A 327 3.16 4.54 -30.07
C THR A 327 3.79 5.91 -29.82
N ASP A 328 3.11 6.80 -29.11
CA ASP A 328 3.60 8.10 -28.68
C ASP A 328 4.06 8.08 -27.21
N ASN A 329 4.48 9.25 -26.69
CA ASN A 329 5.19 9.36 -25.41
C ASN A 329 4.59 10.44 -24.49
N GLY A 330 5.30 10.75 -23.39
CA GLY A 330 4.82 11.68 -22.36
C GLY A 330 3.81 11.09 -21.36
N TYR A 331 3.58 9.77 -21.38
CA TYR A 331 2.83 9.08 -20.34
C TYR A 331 3.63 9.07 -19.03
N THR A 332 3.00 9.49 -17.93
CA THR A 332 3.64 9.55 -16.61
C THR A 332 3.40 8.30 -15.79
N LYS A 333 2.32 7.57 -16.10
CA LYS A 333 1.83 6.45 -15.30
C LYS A 333 0.91 5.55 -16.10
N ILE A 334 0.92 4.26 -15.77
CA ILE A 334 -0.03 3.25 -16.27
C ILE A 334 -0.87 2.75 -15.07
N TYR A 335 -2.08 2.31 -15.37
CA TYR A 335 -3.03 1.62 -14.50
C TYR A 335 -3.61 0.42 -15.27
N SER A 336 -4.11 -0.62 -14.59
CA SER A 336 -4.74 -1.77 -15.27
C SER A 336 -5.94 -2.35 -14.52
N THR A 337 -6.91 -2.86 -15.29
CA THR A 337 -7.96 -3.78 -14.83
C THR A 337 -7.46 -5.23 -14.88
N GLY A 338 -8.36 -6.20 -14.78
CA GLY A 338 -8.05 -7.61 -15.04
C GLY A 338 -7.44 -7.88 -16.43
N PHE A 339 -7.78 -7.05 -17.43
CA PHE A 339 -7.68 -7.37 -18.86
C PHE A 339 -7.21 -6.20 -19.75
N SER A 340 -7.09 -5.00 -19.19
CA SER A 340 -6.84 -3.77 -19.97
C SER A 340 -5.93 -2.81 -19.22
N PHE A 341 -5.25 -1.94 -19.96
CA PHE A 341 -4.41 -0.88 -19.44
C PHE A 341 -4.99 0.50 -19.77
N ALA A 342 -4.70 1.46 -18.90
CA ALA A 342 -4.94 2.89 -19.10
C ALA A 342 -3.67 3.68 -18.75
N ALA A 343 -3.11 4.41 -19.70
CA ALA A 343 -1.96 5.30 -19.48
C ALA A 343 -2.42 6.76 -19.37
N LEU A 344 -1.77 7.51 -18.47
CA LEU A 344 -2.12 8.88 -18.09
C LEU A 344 -0.93 9.82 -18.36
N LYS A 345 -1.17 10.93 -19.07
CA LYS A 345 -0.16 11.98 -19.34
C LYS A 345 -0.20 13.11 -18.31
N ALA A 346 0.80 13.98 -18.33
CA ALA A 346 0.93 15.10 -17.38
C ALA A 346 -0.15 16.19 -17.51
N ASP A 347 -0.80 16.31 -18.68
CA ASP A 347 -1.97 17.16 -18.91
C ASP A 347 -3.29 16.51 -18.47
N GLY A 348 -3.22 15.26 -17.98
CA GLY A 348 -4.36 14.47 -17.58
C GLY A 348 -5.15 13.87 -18.76
N SER A 349 -4.58 13.78 -19.97
CA SER A 349 -5.15 12.97 -21.05
C SER A 349 -4.90 11.47 -20.83
N ILE A 350 -5.82 10.63 -21.34
CA ILE A 350 -5.85 9.17 -21.09
C ILE A 350 -5.79 8.41 -22.43
N THR A 351 -5.12 7.26 -22.46
CA THR A 351 -5.13 6.32 -23.60
C THR A 351 -5.21 4.89 -23.09
N VAL A 352 -5.98 4.02 -23.75
CA VAL A 352 -6.32 2.67 -23.28
C VAL A 352 -6.08 1.60 -24.34
N TRP A 353 -5.80 0.37 -23.89
CA TRP A 353 -5.67 -0.81 -24.75
C TRP A 353 -5.93 -2.10 -23.96
N GLY A 354 -6.10 -3.23 -24.66
CA GLY A 354 -6.50 -4.52 -24.07
C GLY A 354 -7.96 -4.86 -24.41
N TYR A 355 -8.64 -5.61 -23.55
CA TYR A 355 -9.99 -6.08 -23.85
C TYR A 355 -11.00 -4.91 -23.89
N SER A 356 -11.59 -4.67 -25.06
CA SER A 356 -12.47 -3.52 -25.32
C SER A 356 -13.66 -3.44 -24.35
N GLY A 357 -14.26 -4.58 -24.01
CA GLY A 357 -15.35 -4.66 -23.04
C GLY A 357 -14.94 -4.38 -21.59
N TYR A 358 -13.64 -4.48 -21.26
CA TYR A 358 -13.12 -4.40 -19.89
C TYR A 358 -12.17 -3.21 -19.70
N GLY A 359 -12.49 -2.08 -20.33
CA GLY A 359 -11.79 -0.80 -20.20
C GLY A 359 -10.69 -0.54 -21.25
N GLY A 360 -10.42 -1.49 -22.15
CA GLY A 360 -9.42 -1.38 -23.22
C GLY A 360 -9.88 -0.58 -24.46
N ALA A 361 -11.08 0.01 -24.41
CA ALA A 361 -11.64 0.91 -25.41
C ALA A 361 -12.44 2.02 -24.71
N ASN A 362 -12.89 3.03 -25.48
CA ASN A 362 -13.75 4.13 -25.00
C ASN A 362 -13.17 4.94 -23.82
N ALA A 363 -11.87 5.28 -23.89
CA ALA A 363 -11.27 6.24 -22.97
C ALA A 363 -11.99 7.60 -23.03
N PRO A 364 -11.99 8.38 -21.93
CA PRO A 364 -12.43 9.77 -21.95
C PRO A 364 -11.64 10.59 -22.98
N THR A 365 -12.33 11.39 -23.78
CA THR A 365 -11.74 12.21 -24.85
C THR A 365 -11.27 13.59 -24.39
N ASP A 366 -11.49 13.92 -23.12
CA ASP A 366 -11.09 15.15 -22.47
C ASP A 366 -9.92 14.94 -21.50
N ASN A 367 -9.39 16.02 -20.92
CA ASN A 367 -8.16 16.01 -20.12
C ASN A 367 -8.36 16.59 -18.70
N GLY A 368 -7.27 16.78 -17.95
CA GLY A 368 -7.31 17.24 -16.56
C GLY A 368 -7.61 16.16 -15.51
N TYR A 369 -7.57 14.87 -15.88
CA TYR A 369 -7.62 13.77 -14.92
C TYR A 369 -6.31 13.68 -14.11
N THR A 370 -6.42 13.45 -12.80
CA THR A 370 -5.27 13.44 -11.86
C THR A 370 -4.93 12.04 -11.38
N LYS A 371 -5.90 11.13 -11.29
CA LYS A 371 -5.72 9.71 -10.99
C LYS A 371 -6.81 8.87 -11.66
N ILE A 372 -6.42 7.66 -12.09
CA ILE A 372 -7.31 6.58 -12.52
C ILE A 372 -7.40 5.53 -11.39
N TYR A 373 -8.56 4.91 -11.23
CA TYR A 373 -8.88 3.91 -10.23
C TYR A 373 -9.48 2.69 -10.96
N PRO A 374 -8.80 1.53 -10.98
CA PRO A 374 -9.32 0.32 -11.62
C PRO A 374 -10.23 -0.50 -10.70
N ALA A 375 -11.14 -1.22 -11.33
CA ALA A 375 -11.87 -2.39 -10.86
C ALA A 375 -11.47 -3.60 -11.74
N THR A 376 -12.07 -4.79 -11.57
CA THR A 376 -11.75 -5.99 -12.37
C THR A 376 -11.99 -5.78 -13.86
N TYR A 377 -13.06 -5.08 -14.21
CA TYR A 377 -13.57 -4.96 -15.58
C TYR A 377 -13.85 -3.51 -16.02
N ALA A 378 -13.56 -2.51 -15.17
CA ALA A 378 -13.85 -1.11 -15.43
C ALA A 378 -12.79 -0.17 -14.81
N PHE A 379 -12.77 1.07 -15.29
CA PHE A 379 -11.98 2.17 -14.72
C PHE A 379 -12.88 3.34 -14.33
N ALA A 380 -12.46 4.10 -13.32
CA ALA A 380 -12.96 5.43 -13.03
C ALA A 380 -11.79 6.43 -12.91
N ALA A 381 -11.90 7.59 -13.55
CA ALA A 381 -10.90 8.66 -13.47
C ALA A 381 -11.47 9.90 -12.76
N LEU A 382 -10.62 10.55 -11.96
CA LEU A 382 -10.95 11.70 -11.12
C LEU A 382 -10.20 12.95 -11.59
N LYS A 383 -10.86 14.11 -11.63
CA LYS A 383 -10.25 15.42 -11.93
C LYS A 383 -9.96 16.23 -10.67
N ALA A 384 -9.19 17.30 -10.82
CA ALA A 384 -8.82 18.20 -9.71
C ALA A 384 -10.00 18.97 -9.08
N ASP A 385 -11.11 19.16 -9.80
CA ASP A 385 -12.37 19.71 -9.28
C ASP A 385 -13.31 18.64 -8.68
N GLY A 386 -12.86 17.38 -8.68
CA GLY A 386 -13.61 16.24 -8.18
C GLY A 386 -14.71 15.73 -9.11
N SER A 387 -14.73 16.08 -10.41
CA SER A 387 -15.60 15.36 -11.37
C SER A 387 -15.07 13.96 -11.66
N ILE A 388 -15.96 13.00 -11.88
CA ILE A 388 -15.63 11.59 -12.16
C ILE A 388 -16.09 11.20 -13.58
N THR A 389 -15.35 10.32 -14.23
CA THR A 389 -15.79 9.65 -15.47
C THR A 389 -15.36 8.19 -15.43
N ALA A 390 -16.26 7.27 -15.80
CA ALA A 390 -16.01 5.83 -15.80
C ALA A 390 -16.21 5.22 -17.20
N TRP A 391 -15.53 4.11 -17.46
CA TRP A 391 -15.63 3.33 -18.70
C TRP A 391 -15.22 1.87 -18.47
N GLY A 392 -15.65 0.97 -19.37
CA GLY A 392 -15.47 -0.49 -19.25
C GLY A 392 -16.81 -1.22 -19.19
N ASP A 393 -16.86 -2.36 -18.48
CA ASP A 393 -18.08 -3.16 -18.40
C ASP A 393 -19.20 -2.41 -17.65
N SER A 394 -20.41 -2.44 -18.22
CA SER A 394 -21.55 -1.66 -17.73
C SER A 394 -22.08 -2.14 -16.37
N ASN A 395 -21.93 -3.43 -16.07
CA ASN A 395 -22.37 -4.00 -14.80
C ASN A 395 -21.34 -3.69 -13.72
N SER A 396 -20.06 -3.71 -14.09
CA SER A 396 -18.89 -3.54 -13.21
C SER A 396 -18.55 -2.08 -12.88
N GLY A 397 -19.51 -1.16 -13.01
CA GLY A 397 -19.32 0.27 -12.74
C GLY A 397 -18.63 1.09 -13.85
N GLY A 398 -18.49 0.53 -15.05
CA GLY A 398 -18.03 1.26 -16.25
C GLY A 398 -19.04 2.27 -16.79
N ILE A 399 -20.26 2.31 -16.25
CA ILE A 399 -21.25 3.38 -16.44
C ILE A 399 -21.85 3.80 -15.08
N GLY A 400 -22.59 4.90 -15.04
CA GLY A 400 -23.34 5.32 -13.84
C GLY A 400 -22.53 6.10 -12.79
N ALA A 401 -21.31 6.53 -13.13
CA ALA A 401 -20.53 7.44 -12.29
C ALA A 401 -21.29 8.75 -11.97
N PRO A 402 -21.09 9.35 -10.79
CA PRO A 402 -21.80 10.56 -10.38
C PRO A 402 -21.46 11.77 -11.26
N THR A 403 -22.49 12.58 -11.54
CA THR A 403 -22.40 13.74 -12.45
C THR A 403 -22.06 15.06 -11.74
N ASP A 404 -22.04 15.08 -10.41
CA ASP A 404 -21.64 16.23 -9.60
C ASP A 404 -20.15 16.19 -9.23
N LYS A 405 -19.71 17.11 -8.37
CA LYS A 405 -18.30 17.46 -8.18
C LYS A 405 -17.89 17.49 -6.71
N GLY A 406 -16.59 17.71 -6.46
CA GLY A 406 -16.03 17.80 -5.10
C GLY A 406 -15.66 16.45 -4.47
N TYR A 407 -15.69 15.35 -5.23
CA TYR A 407 -15.12 14.08 -4.79
C TYR A 407 -13.59 14.20 -4.66
N THR A 408 -13.03 13.69 -3.57
CA THR A 408 -11.60 13.80 -3.23
C THR A 408 -10.84 12.50 -3.46
N LYS A 409 -11.53 11.36 -3.39
CA LYS A 409 -10.98 10.02 -3.68
C LYS A 409 -12.07 9.05 -4.13
N ILE A 410 -11.67 8.10 -4.98
CA ILE A 410 -12.46 6.92 -5.36
C ILE A 410 -11.81 5.66 -4.72
N TYR A 411 -12.64 4.66 -4.46
CA TYR A 411 -12.30 3.32 -4.01
C TYR A 411 -13.08 2.32 -4.87
N SER A 412 -12.58 1.10 -5.02
CA SER A 412 -13.21 0.04 -5.81
C SER A 412 -13.32 -1.25 -5.01
N THR A 413 -14.30 -2.09 -5.38
CA THR A 413 -14.31 -3.54 -5.13
C THR A 413 -13.94 -4.23 -6.44
N ARG A 414 -14.34 -5.49 -6.67
CA ARG A 414 -14.19 -6.10 -8.00
C ARG A 414 -15.00 -5.38 -9.06
N ASP A 415 -16.27 -5.12 -8.78
CA ASP A 415 -17.27 -4.84 -9.81
C ASP A 415 -18.11 -3.58 -9.45
N ALA A 416 -17.67 -2.81 -8.46
CA ALA A 416 -18.29 -1.55 -8.06
C ALA A 416 -17.28 -0.51 -7.55
N PHE A 417 -17.72 0.74 -7.46
CA PHE A 417 -16.95 1.89 -6.97
C PHE A 417 -17.67 2.66 -5.86
N ALA A 418 -16.88 3.31 -5.00
CA ALA A 418 -17.33 4.25 -3.99
C ALA A 418 -16.46 5.52 -4.04
N ALA A 419 -17.07 6.69 -4.20
CA ALA A 419 -16.39 7.98 -4.16
C ALA A 419 -16.79 8.77 -2.90
N VAL A 420 -15.83 9.48 -2.30
CA VAL A 420 -16.01 10.28 -1.07
C VAL A 420 -15.68 11.75 -1.31
N LYS A 421 -16.43 12.66 -0.70
CA LYS A 421 -16.20 14.13 -0.74
C LYS A 421 -15.45 14.62 0.49
N ALA A 422 -15.07 15.90 0.49
CA ALA A 422 -14.32 16.52 1.58
C ALA A 422 -15.08 16.62 2.92
N ASP A 423 -16.41 16.51 2.91
CA ASP A 423 -17.26 16.44 4.10
C ASP A 423 -17.51 14.99 4.58
N GLY A 424 -16.95 14.01 3.87
CA GLY A 424 -17.15 12.59 4.14
C GLY A 424 -18.50 12.03 3.68
N SER A 425 -19.26 12.72 2.82
CA SER A 425 -20.38 12.10 2.10
C SER A 425 -19.88 11.11 1.04
N ILE A 426 -20.65 10.04 0.81
CA ILE A 426 -20.26 8.91 -0.06
C ILE A 426 -21.29 8.72 -1.19
N THR A 427 -20.82 8.32 -2.38
CA THR A 427 -21.67 7.92 -3.51
C THR A 427 -21.09 6.66 -4.16
N VAL A 428 -21.95 5.75 -4.60
CA VAL A 428 -21.57 4.42 -5.11
C VAL A 428 -22.24 4.13 -6.46
N TRP A 429 -21.59 3.30 -7.28
CA TRP A 429 -22.14 2.81 -8.54
C TRP A 429 -21.45 1.50 -8.97
N GLY A 430 -22.06 0.78 -9.92
CA GLY A 430 -21.65 -0.56 -10.37
C GLY A 430 -22.52 -1.68 -9.81
N ASP A 431 -21.98 -2.88 -9.73
CA ASP A 431 -22.72 -4.09 -9.39
C ASP A 431 -23.34 -4.00 -7.97
N SER A 432 -24.61 -4.40 -7.86
CA SER A 432 -25.37 -4.27 -6.61
C SER A 432 -24.80 -5.14 -5.50
N ASP A 433 -24.39 -6.36 -5.83
CA ASP A 433 -23.90 -7.32 -4.84
C ASP A 433 -22.47 -6.94 -4.41
N SER A 434 -21.68 -6.34 -5.30
CA SER A 434 -20.31 -5.85 -5.02
C SER A 434 -20.24 -4.50 -4.30
N GLY A 435 -21.37 -3.91 -3.91
CA GLY A 435 -21.44 -2.66 -3.15
C GLY A 435 -21.66 -1.39 -4.00
N GLY A 436 -22.10 -1.53 -5.25
CA GLY A 436 -22.50 -0.43 -6.14
C GLY A 436 -23.86 0.19 -5.81
N ILE A 437 -24.57 -0.34 -4.81
CA ILE A 437 -25.76 0.25 -4.19
C ILE A 437 -25.60 0.27 -2.65
N GLY A 438 -26.44 1.04 -1.96
CA GLY A 438 -26.52 1.00 -0.49
C GLY A 438 -25.46 1.82 0.24
N ALA A 439 -24.95 2.91 -0.37
CA ALA A 439 -24.10 3.87 0.33
C ALA A 439 -24.78 4.42 1.61
N PRO A 440 -23.99 4.76 2.65
CA PRO A 440 -24.51 5.46 3.81
C PRO A 440 -25.06 6.84 3.43
N THR A 441 -26.15 7.24 4.09
CA THR A 441 -26.86 8.50 3.84
C THR A 441 -26.38 9.67 4.70
N ASP A 442 -25.38 9.45 5.54
CA ASP A 442 -24.79 10.42 6.45
C ASP A 442 -23.30 10.67 6.15
N ASN A 443 -22.74 11.71 6.77
CA ASN A 443 -21.43 12.27 6.40
C ASN A 443 -20.38 12.04 7.51
N GLY A 444 -19.16 12.56 7.32
CA GLY A 444 -18.07 12.47 8.30
C GLY A 444 -17.19 11.23 8.19
N TYR A 445 -17.33 10.41 7.14
CA TYR A 445 -16.42 9.32 6.83
C TYR A 445 -15.07 9.86 6.35
N ILE A 446 -13.97 9.38 6.96
CA ILE A 446 -12.59 9.85 6.68
C ILE A 446 -11.80 8.90 5.78
N LYS A 447 -12.21 7.64 5.68
CA LYS A 447 -11.55 6.60 4.87
C LYS A 447 -12.54 5.48 4.54
N ILE A 448 -12.43 4.92 3.34
CA ILE A 448 -13.13 3.70 2.91
C ILE A 448 -12.09 2.58 2.77
N TYR A 449 -12.52 1.34 2.95
CA TYR A 449 -11.75 0.11 2.78
C TYR A 449 -12.62 -0.89 2.01
N SER A 450 -12.00 -1.78 1.22
CA SER A 450 -12.72 -2.73 0.35
C SER A 450 -12.27 -4.17 0.60
N THR A 451 -13.21 -5.11 0.67
CA THR A 451 -12.95 -6.51 0.27
C THR A 451 -13.19 -6.64 -1.24
N ALA A 452 -13.28 -7.86 -1.76
CA ALA A 452 -13.56 -8.05 -3.18
C ALA A 452 -15.01 -7.72 -3.58
N TYR A 453 -15.96 -7.68 -2.62
CA TYR A 453 -17.40 -7.52 -2.89
C TYR A 453 -18.13 -6.63 -1.86
N SER A 454 -17.39 -5.89 -1.03
CA SER A 454 -17.98 -5.08 0.04
C SER A 454 -17.08 -3.92 0.43
N PHE A 455 -17.69 -2.85 0.92
CA PHE A 455 -17.01 -1.68 1.44
C PHE A 455 -17.22 -1.52 2.95
N ALA A 456 -16.25 -0.90 3.62
CA ALA A 456 -16.33 -0.44 4.99
C ALA A 456 -15.82 1.00 5.08
N ALA A 457 -16.67 1.93 5.54
CA ALA A 457 -16.32 3.33 5.77
C ALA A 457 -16.11 3.59 7.27
N LEU A 458 -15.05 4.32 7.60
CA LEU A 458 -14.62 4.65 8.95
C LEU A 458 -14.76 6.15 9.21
N LYS A 459 -15.31 6.54 10.36
CA LYS A 459 -15.42 7.94 10.81
C LYS A 459 -14.33 8.34 11.80
N ALA A 460 -14.20 9.63 12.07
CA ALA A 460 -13.19 10.18 12.99
C ALA A 460 -13.40 9.81 14.48
N ASP A 461 -14.61 9.40 14.88
CA ASP A 461 -14.91 8.83 16.20
C ASP A 461 -14.64 7.31 16.26
N GLY A 462 -14.24 6.71 15.15
CA GLY A 462 -14.01 5.28 15.02
C GLY A 462 -15.27 4.43 14.91
N SER A 463 -16.42 5.01 14.56
CA SER A 463 -17.59 4.26 14.11
C SER A 463 -17.40 3.74 12.67
N ILE A 464 -18.04 2.61 12.35
CA ILE A 464 -17.88 1.88 11.08
C ILE A 464 -19.25 1.63 10.44
N THR A 465 -19.34 1.76 9.12
CA THR A 465 -20.53 1.42 8.34
C THR A 465 -20.14 0.61 7.10
N VAL A 466 -20.94 -0.39 6.74
CA VAL A 466 -20.61 -1.39 5.70
C VAL A 466 -21.77 -1.62 4.76
N TRP A 467 -21.45 -1.99 3.52
CA TRP A 467 -22.42 -2.35 2.48
C TRP A 467 -21.80 -3.25 1.39
N GLY A 468 -22.63 -3.81 0.52
CA GLY A 468 -22.28 -4.86 -0.44
C GLY A 468 -22.57 -6.27 0.10
N LEU A 469 -21.92 -7.29 -0.49
CA LEU A 469 -22.25 -8.69 -0.29
C LEU A 469 -22.16 -9.11 1.20
N HIS A 470 -23.29 -9.59 1.73
CA HIS A 470 -23.44 -10.04 3.12
C HIS A 470 -22.28 -10.92 3.60
N PHE A 471 -21.92 -11.95 2.82
CA PHE A 471 -20.88 -12.92 3.13
C PHE A 471 -19.45 -12.40 2.97
N ALA A 472 -19.24 -11.24 2.34
CA ALA A 472 -17.91 -10.67 2.08
C ALA A 472 -17.56 -9.45 2.94
N GLY A 473 -18.37 -9.17 3.97
CA GLY A 473 -18.15 -8.08 4.93
C GLY A 473 -19.11 -6.90 4.80
N GLY A 474 -20.05 -6.93 3.84
CA GLY A 474 -21.07 -5.90 3.65
C GLY A 474 -22.17 -5.84 4.71
N SER A 475 -22.08 -6.69 5.75
CA SER A 475 -22.91 -6.61 6.95
C SER A 475 -22.16 -7.20 8.17
N GLY A 476 -22.69 -7.00 9.37
CA GLY A 476 -22.13 -7.59 10.59
C GLY A 476 -20.91 -6.87 11.16
N ALA A 477 -20.67 -5.62 10.76
CA ALA A 477 -19.69 -4.74 11.36
C ALA A 477 -19.95 -4.52 12.87
N PRO A 478 -18.91 -4.18 13.66
CA PRO A 478 -19.07 -3.81 15.06
C PRO A 478 -19.97 -2.57 15.22
N THR A 479 -20.79 -2.55 16.27
CA THR A 479 -21.75 -1.48 16.57
C THR A 479 -21.22 -0.43 17.56
N ASP A 480 -20.02 -0.65 18.11
CA ASP A 480 -19.31 0.26 18.98
C ASP A 480 -18.21 1.04 18.22
N SER A 481 -17.66 2.08 18.86
CA SER A 481 -16.74 3.04 18.23
C SER A 481 -15.32 3.00 18.81
N GLY A 482 -14.44 3.93 18.41
CA GLY A 482 -13.03 3.96 18.83
C GLY A 482 -12.08 3.07 18.03
N TYR A 483 -12.53 2.52 16.90
CA TYR A 483 -11.64 1.90 15.90
C TYR A 483 -10.80 2.97 15.21
N ILE A 484 -9.50 2.69 15.00
CA ILE A 484 -8.56 3.64 14.39
C ILE A 484 -8.11 3.20 12.99
N GLU A 485 -8.23 1.91 12.66
CA GLU A 485 -7.86 1.34 11.38
C GLU A 485 -8.71 0.11 11.07
N ILE A 486 -8.85 -0.20 9.78
CA ILE A 486 -9.45 -1.43 9.25
C ILE A 486 -8.44 -2.07 8.30
N HIS A 487 -8.36 -3.39 8.31
CA HIS A 487 -7.63 -4.21 7.34
C HIS A 487 -8.63 -5.08 6.59
N SER A 488 -8.38 -5.39 5.32
CA SER A 488 -9.28 -6.22 4.50
C SER A 488 -8.56 -7.37 3.80
N ALA A 489 -9.24 -8.51 3.72
CA ALA A 489 -8.93 -9.66 2.89
C ALA A 489 -9.96 -9.77 1.74
N ASN A 490 -9.91 -10.83 0.93
CA ASN A 490 -10.86 -11.03 -0.19
C ASN A 490 -12.34 -11.01 0.23
N SER A 491 -12.69 -11.39 1.47
CA SER A 491 -14.08 -11.50 1.93
C SER A 491 -14.26 -11.24 3.44
N VAL A 492 -13.27 -10.63 4.10
CA VAL A 492 -13.23 -10.41 5.56
C VAL A 492 -12.65 -9.03 5.84
N PHE A 493 -13.20 -8.33 6.82
CA PHE A 493 -12.65 -7.11 7.41
C PHE A 493 -12.20 -7.36 8.86
N THR A 494 -11.16 -6.64 9.28
CA THR A 494 -10.60 -6.66 10.63
C THR A 494 -10.38 -5.22 11.10
N ALA A 495 -11.16 -4.73 12.06
CA ALA A 495 -11.00 -3.38 12.63
C ALA A 495 -10.24 -3.42 13.96
N VAL A 496 -9.40 -2.41 14.19
CA VAL A 496 -8.44 -2.35 15.31
C VAL A 496 -8.62 -1.07 16.12
N LYS A 497 -8.63 -1.17 17.45
CA LYS A 497 -8.73 -0.04 18.39
C LYS A 497 -7.37 0.39 18.94
N ALA A 498 -7.31 1.61 19.49
CA ALA A 498 -6.09 2.23 20.04
C ALA A 498 -5.55 1.61 21.36
N ASP A 499 -6.19 0.54 21.84
CA ASP A 499 -5.78 -0.33 22.95
C ASP A 499 -5.36 -1.75 22.49
N GLY A 500 -5.58 -2.09 21.21
CA GLY A 500 -5.33 -3.41 20.63
C GLY A 500 -6.54 -4.33 20.53
N SER A 501 -7.73 -3.89 20.95
CA SER A 501 -8.98 -4.64 20.73
C SER A 501 -9.28 -4.78 19.24
N ILE A 502 -9.74 -5.97 18.83
CA ILE A 502 -9.95 -6.33 17.43
C ILE A 502 -11.39 -6.81 17.22
N ALA A 503 -12.04 -6.38 16.15
CA ALA A 503 -13.29 -6.96 15.64
C ALA A 503 -13.09 -7.51 14.22
N VAL A 504 -13.68 -8.67 13.91
CA VAL A 504 -13.56 -9.35 12.62
C VAL A 504 -14.96 -9.70 12.11
N TRP A 505 -15.25 -9.41 10.84
CA TRP A 505 -16.52 -9.73 10.20
C TRP A 505 -16.38 -9.98 8.68
N GLY A 506 -17.42 -10.53 8.06
CA GLY A 506 -17.33 -11.21 6.76
C GLY A 506 -16.92 -12.68 6.90
N ALA A 507 -17.10 -13.45 5.83
CA ALA A 507 -17.01 -14.91 5.74
C ALA A 507 -17.82 -15.68 6.81
N GLU A 508 -19.00 -16.20 6.45
CA GLU A 508 -19.79 -17.09 7.32
C GLU A 508 -19.22 -18.53 7.40
N LEU A 509 -17.96 -18.65 7.85
CA LEU A 509 -17.39 -19.89 8.36
C LEU A 509 -16.68 -19.62 9.70
N HIS A 510 -17.44 -19.86 10.78
CA HIS A 510 -17.02 -19.83 12.19
C HIS A 510 -16.63 -18.46 12.77
N LYS A 511 -17.65 -17.72 13.23
CA LYS A 511 -17.49 -16.66 14.25
C LYS A 511 -16.79 -17.23 15.49
N ARG A 512 -15.51 -16.90 15.68
CA ARG A 512 -14.79 -17.05 16.97
C ARG A 512 -14.32 -15.67 17.42
N VAL A 513 -14.91 -15.18 18.51
CA VAL A 513 -14.40 -14.00 19.22
C VAL A 513 -13.07 -14.38 19.85
N LEU A 514 -11.99 -13.77 19.39
CA LEU A 514 -10.69 -13.82 20.06
C LEU A 514 -10.73 -12.89 21.28
N LYS A 515 -10.10 -13.33 22.37
CA LYS A 515 -9.83 -12.55 23.58
C LYS A 515 -8.32 -12.49 23.81
#